data_AF-A0A917CEX7-F1
#
_entry.id   AF-A0A917CEX7-F1
#
_cell.length_a   1.000
_cell.length_b   1.000
_cell.length_c   1.000
_cell.angle_alpha   90.00
_cell.angle_beta   90.00
_cell.angle_gamma   90.00
#
_symmetry.space_group_name_H-M   'P 1'
#
loop_
_entity.id
_entity.type
_entity.pdbx_description
1 polymer ?
#
loop_
_entity_poly.entity_id
_entity_poly.type
_entity_poly.pdbx_seq_one_letter_code
_entity_poly.pdbx_strand_id
1 'polypeptide(L)'
;MRNAASRGQKPTQPQKLVVRYPTTSRRAHFEDPEINRRVLVALGLMLPVGLFFGLSQMRSVGAGPPLDEAQTPHDIARAVLGKSSTIATTEDLQTVSVHYDVSPWSLTRWSIRSSFQSSIIKMVPVMFERVPETERVELVADNLFDTIQGRVVRQPAMTVVFTRATAAKVPWKTVTNSQIIPLADKAWVTPTIGWQ
;
A
#
# COMPACT_ATOMS: atom_id res chain seq x y z
N MET A 1 37.22 -36.75 30.10
CA MET A 1 38.23 -35.71 29.77
C MET A 1 39.11 -36.21 28.64
N ARG A 2 38.97 -35.66 27.42
CA ARG A 2 40.07 -35.34 26.48
C ARG A 2 39.49 -34.65 25.24
N ASN A 3 40.12 -33.53 24.90
CA ASN A 3 39.74 -32.51 23.94
C ASN A 3 40.19 -32.85 22.50
N ALA A 4 39.46 -32.25 21.56
CA ALA A 4 39.90 -31.54 20.34
C ALA A 4 40.92 -32.18 19.38
N ALA A 5 40.58 -32.17 18.07
CA ALA A 5 41.33 -31.37 17.09
C ALA A 5 40.63 -31.36 15.71
N SER A 6 40.50 -30.15 15.18
CA SER A 6 40.04 -29.78 13.84
C SER A 6 41.08 -30.04 12.73
N ARG A 7 40.62 -30.43 11.54
CA ARG A 7 41.21 -30.11 10.22
C ARG A 7 40.02 -30.02 9.26
N GLY A 8 39.74 -28.95 8.52
CA GLY A 8 40.62 -28.03 7.81
C GLY A 8 40.08 -27.97 6.37
N GLN A 9 38.90 -27.38 6.19
CA GLN A 9 38.19 -27.34 4.91
C GLN A 9 38.73 -26.16 4.08
N LYS A 10 39.32 -26.45 2.92
CA LYS A 10 39.86 -25.47 1.96
C LYS A 10 38.74 -24.53 1.48
N PRO A 11 38.98 -23.20 1.38
CA PRO A 11 38.04 -22.30 0.75
C PRO A 11 38.10 -22.45 -0.78
N THR A 12 36.96 -22.84 -1.36
CA THR A 12 36.73 -22.85 -2.82
C THR A 12 36.63 -21.40 -3.31
N GLN A 13 37.51 -21.01 -4.22
CA GLN A 13 37.47 -19.69 -4.88
C GLN A 13 36.13 -19.49 -5.61
N PRO A 14 35.47 -18.33 -5.47
CA PRO A 14 34.31 -18.00 -6.29
C PRO A 14 34.77 -17.71 -7.73
N GLN A 15 34.21 -18.45 -8.67
CA GLN A 15 34.42 -18.25 -10.10
C GLN A 15 33.88 -16.88 -10.52
N LYS A 16 34.75 -16.10 -11.18
CA LYS A 16 34.46 -14.77 -11.72
C LYS A 16 33.54 -14.93 -12.93
N LEU A 17 32.23 -14.73 -12.74
CA LEU A 17 31.24 -14.72 -13.83
C LEU A 17 31.42 -13.46 -14.67
N VAL A 18 32.08 -13.58 -15.82
CA VAL A 18 32.22 -12.51 -16.81
C VAL A 18 30.95 -12.46 -17.64
N VAL A 19 30.03 -11.57 -17.28
CA VAL A 19 28.83 -11.27 -18.09
C VAL A 19 29.25 -10.36 -19.25
N ARG A 20 29.27 -10.91 -20.46
CA ARG A 20 29.41 -10.14 -21.71
C ARG A 20 28.03 -9.67 -22.14
N TYR A 21 27.83 -8.36 -22.24
CA TYR A 21 26.64 -7.77 -22.88
C TYR A 21 26.80 -7.80 -24.41
N PRO A 22 25.81 -8.26 -25.18
CA PRO A 22 25.77 -7.99 -26.61
C PRO A 22 25.35 -6.53 -26.84
N THR A 23 26.27 -5.76 -27.42
CA THR A 23 26.02 -4.42 -27.96
C THR A 23 25.34 -4.56 -29.31
N THR A 24 24.03 -4.28 -29.39
CA THR A 24 23.35 -4.13 -30.68
C THR A 24 22.82 -2.71 -30.83
N SER A 25 23.68 -1.89 -31.41
CA SER A 25 23.31 -0.66 -32.11
C SER A 25 22.36 -1.01 -33.26
N ARG A 26 21.14 -0.47 -33.25
CA ARG A 26 20.29 -0.44 -34.45
C ARG A 26 19.87 0.99 -34.73
N ARG A 27 20.41 1.49 -35.84
CA ARG A 27 20.21 2.81 -36.43
C ARG A 27 18.73 3.11 -36.63
N ALA A 28 18.41 4.38 -36.39
CA ALA A 28 17.23 5.07 -36.88
C ALA A 28 17.13 4.97 -38.41
N HIS A 29 15.93 4.68 -38.89
CA HIS A 29 15.46 5.06 -40.22
C HIS A 29 14.01 5.48 -40.01
N PHE A 30 13.80 6.79 -39.90
CA PHE A 30 12.48 7.41 -39.99
C PHE A 30 12.55 8.26 -41.25
N GLU A 31 11.95 7.77 -42.32
CA GLU A 31 11.63 8.55 -43.51
C GLU A 31 10.23 9.14 -43.30
N ASP A 32 10.17 10.47 -43.32
CA ASP A 32 9.02 11.30 -43.69
C ASP A 32 9.42 11.99 -45.01
N PRO A 33 8.53 12.63 -45.81
CA PRO A 33 7.09 12.84 -45.61
C PRO A 33 6.25 12.59 -46.90
N GLU A 34 4.93 12.45 -46.78
CA GLU A 34 4.06 12.86 -47.88
C GLU A 34 2.88 13.71 -47.39
N ILE A 35 3.06 15.00 -47.64
CA ILE A 35 2.10 16.07 -47.46
C ILE A 35 1.08 15.95 -48.59
N ASN A 36 -0.19 15.69 -48.27
CA ASN A 36 -1.29 16.02 -49.17
C ASN A 36 -2.29 16.97 -48.51
N ARG A 37 -2.13 18.23 -48.90
CA ARG A 37 -2.99 19.40 -48.71
C ARG A 37 -4.12 19.37 -49.76
N ARG A 38 -5.27 19.94 -49.38
CA ARG A 38 -6.48 20.28 -50.20
C ARG A 38 -7.46 19.10 -50.23
N VAL A 39 -8.61 19.19 -49.58
CA VAL A 39 -9.84 19.94 -49.93
C VAL A 39 -10.70 20.02 -48.64
N LEU A 40 -11.56 20.97 -48.30
CA LEU A 40 -11.87 22.35 -48.64
C LEU A 40 -12.98 22.72 -47.63
N VAL A 41 -12.97 23.97 -47.15
CA VAL A 41 -13.89 24.55 -46.15
C VAL A 41 -15.32 24.63 -46.68
N ALA A 42 -16.32 24.35 -45.82
CA ALA A 42 -17.62 25.03 -45.87
C ALA A 42 -18.30 25.05 -44.49
N LEU A 43 -18.41 26.26 -43.94
CA LEU A 43 -19.28 26.69 -42.85
C LEU A 43 -20.74 26.32 -43.10
N GLY A 44 -21.50 26.03 -42.03
CA GLY A 44 -22.96 26.18 -42.10
C GLY A 44 -23.74 25.64 -40.90
N LEU A 45 -24.24 26.57 -40.09
CA LEU A 45 -25.46 26.51 -39.26
C LEU A 45 -25.39 25.93 -37.84
N MET A 46 -25.49 26.87 -36.91
CA MET A 46 -26.06 26.72 -35.57
C MET A 46 -27.37 25.90 -35.58
N LEU A 47 -27.39 24.85 -34.77
CA LEU A 47 -28.59 24.31 -34.13
C LEU A 47 -28.24 24.12 -32.65
N PRO A 48 -29.08 24.60 -31.70
CA PRO A 48 -28.88 24.28 -30.29
C PRO A 48 -29.34 22.84 -30.09
N VAL A 49 -28.41 21.89 -30.21
CA VAL A 49 -28.63 20.50 -29.81
C VAL A 49 -28.65 20.47 -28.29
N GLY A 50 -29.83 20.75 -27.74
CA GLY A 50 -30.20 20.19 -26.46
C GLY A 50 -30.23 18.67 -26.56
N LEU A 51 -29.83 18.05 -25.45
CA LEU A 51 -30.13 16.68 -25.06
C LEU A 51 -29.39 15.54 -25.82
N PHE A 52 -28.83 14.66 -25.00
CA PHE A 52 -28.26 13.33 -25.28
C PHE A 52 -26.78 13.24 -25.70
N PHE A 53 -26.12 12.21 -25.14
CA PHE A 53 -24.69 11.87 -25.14
C PHE A 53 -23.83 12.64 -24.12
N GLY A 54 -23.42 12.10 -22.98
CA GLY A 54 -23.55 10.79 -22.33
C GLY A 54 -22.81 10.96 -21.00
N LEU A 55 -23.40 10.74 -19.82
CA LEU A 55 -23.68 9.41 -19.25
C LEU A 55 -22.70 8.30 -19.70
N SER A 56 -21.43 8.65 -19.90
CA SER A 56 -20.34 7.68 -19.92
C SER A 56 -19.80 7.54 -18.50
N GLN A 57 -20.49 6.69 -17.74
CA GLN A 57 -19.84 5.75 -16.84
C GLN A 57 -18.86 6.39 -15.83
N MET A 58 -19.37 7.24 -14.93
CA MET A 58 -18.97 7.04 -13.54
C MET A 58 -19.51 5.66 -13.16
N ARG A 59 -18.72 4.60 -13.44
CA ARG A 59 -18.79 3.42 -12.60
C ARG A 59 -18.60 3.97 -11.20
N SER A 60 -19.65 4.00 -10.38
CA SER A 60 -19.48 4.10 -8.95
C SER A 60 -18.64 2.89 -8.60
N VAL A 61 -17.33 3.11 -8.53
CA VAL A 61 -16.36 2.14 -8.07
C VAL A 61 -16.70 2.03 -6.58
N GLY A 62 -17.70 1.21 -6.25
CA GLY A 62 -18.42 1.27 -4.97
C GLY A 62 -17.48 1.57 -3.83
N ALA A 63 -17.51 2.83 -3.36
CA ALA A 63 -16.85 3.20 -2.13
C ALA A 63 -17.45 2.30 -1.04
N GLY A 64 -16.66 1.88 -0.05
CA GLY A 64 -17.26 1.27 1.14
C GLY A 64 -18.28 2.23 1.75
N PRO A 65 -19.12 1.75 2.68
CA PRO A 65 -19.97 2.66 3.44
C PRO A 65 -19.09 3.78 4.03
N PRO A 66 -19.59 5.01 4.12
CA PRO A 66 -18.85 6.10 4.73
C PRO A 66 -18.51 5.73 6.19
N LEU A 67 -17.43 6.32 6.71
CA LEU A 67 -16.88 5.88 8.01
C LEU A 67 -17.88 6.04 9.16
N ASP A 68 -18.88 6.90 9.06
CA ASP A 68 -19.99 7.06 10.01
C ASP A 68 -21.00 5.89 9.99
N GLU A 69 -21.13 5.17 8.89
CA GLU A 69 -22.07 4.05 8.73
C GLU A 69 -21.42 2.67 8.91
N ALA A 70 -20.08 2.58 8.82
CA ALA A 70 -19.34 1.32 8.88
C ALA A 70 -19.46 0.58 10.24
N GLN A 71 -20.13 -0.57 10.28
CA GLN A 71 -20.33 -1.33 11.53
C GLN A 71 -19.36 -2.52 11.70
N THR A 72 -18.88 -3.09 10.60
CA THR A 72 -18.00 -4.26 10.65
C THR A 72 -16.52 -3.86 10.58
N PRO A 73 -15.59 -4.69 11.10
CA PRO A 73 -14.16 -4.44 10.92
C PRO A 73 -13.77 -4.23 9.45
N HIS A 74 -14.44 -4.97 8.57
CA HIS A 74 -14.23 -4.90 7.14
C HIS A 74 -14.68 -3.56 6.53
N ASP A 75 -15.85 -3.08 6.93
CA ASP A 75 -16.38 -1.80 6.47
C ASP A 75 -15.54 -0.63 6.98
N ILE A 76 -15.11 -0.68 8.25
CA ILE A 76 -14.30 0.37 8.88
C ILE A 76 -12.96 0.51 8.15
N ALA A 77 -12.26 -0.61 7.95
CA ALA A 77 -10.99 -0.59 7.24
C ALA A 77 -11.16 -0.19 5.76
N ARG A 78 -12.23 -0.62 5.08
CA ARG A 78 -12.53 -0.17 3.71
C ARG A 78 -12.83 1.32 3.64
N ALA A 79 -13.51 1.88 4.64
CA ALA A 79 -13.81 3.31 4.71
C ALA A 79 -12.54 4.16 4.93
N VAL A 80 -11.56 3.65 5.68
CA VAL A 80 -10.30 4.36 5.96
C VAL A 80 -9.24 4.16 4.86
N LEU A 81 -9.06 2.92 4.39
CA LEU A 81 -7.97 2.52 3.50
C LEU A 81 -8.38 2.37 2.04
N GLY A 82 -9.69 2.30 1.75
CA GLY A 82 -10.20 1.98 0.42
C GLY A 82 -10.16 0.48 0.12
N LYS A 83 -10.06 0.12 -1.16
CA LYS A 83 -10.26 -1.27 -1.63
C LYS A 83 -9.06 -2.20 -1.48
N SER A 84 -7.88 -1.68 -1.12
CA SER A 84 -6.62 -2.42 -1.09
C SER A 84 -6.29 -3.05 0.27
N SER A 85 -7.28 -3.16 1.17
CA SER A 85 -7.11 -3.80 2.48
C SER A 85 -7.63 -5.23 2.50
N THR A 86 -6.80 -6.16 2.99
CA THR A 86 -7.19 -7.51 3.39
C THR A 86 -7.34 -7.54 4.90
N ILE A 87 -8.40 -8.17 5.40
CA ILE A 87 -8.70 -8.16 6.83
C ILE A 87 -8.84 -9.59 7.30
N ALA A 88 -8.08 -9.92 8.33
CA ALA A 88 -8.16 -11.17 9.05
C ALA A 88 -8.71 -10.87 10.43
N THR A 89 -9.79 -11.53 10.80
CA THR A 89 -10.34 -11.48 12.15
C THR A 89 -10.29 -12.89 12.73
N THR A 90 -10.01 -13.01 14.03
CA THR A 90 -10.25 -14.27 14.74
C THR A 90 -11.75 -14.58 14.73
N GLU A 91 -12.13 -15.85 14.82
CA GLU A 91 -13.55 -16.29 14.85
C GLU A 91 -14.37 -15.60 15.94
N ASP A 92 -13.74 -15.21 17.04
CA ASP A 92 -14.33 -14.50 18.18
C ASP A 92 -14.26 -12.96 18.08
N LEU A 93 -13.73 -12.42 16.98
CA LEU A 93 -13.48 -10.99 16.76
C LEU A 93 -12.58 -10.30 17.81
N GLN A 94 -11.93 -11.05 18.70
CA GLN A 94 -11.07 -10.48 19.74
C GLN A 94 -9.81 -9.83 19.15
N THR A 95 -9.33 -10.37 18.03
CA THR A 95 -8.22 -9.79 17.28
C THR A 95 -8.67 -9.44 15.87
N VAL A 96 -8.46 -8.18 15.50
CA VAL A 96 -8.67 -7.66 14.15
C VAL A 96 -7.32 -7.26 13.58
N SER A 97 -6.89 -7.99 12.54
CA SER A 97 -5.66 -7.70 11.79
C SER A 97 -6.00 -7.15 10.42
N VAL A 98 -5.61 -5.90 10.17
CA VAL A 98 -5.83 -5.19 8.91
C VAL A 98 -4.51 -5.10 8.17
N HIS A 99 -4.43 -5.79 7.04
CA HIS A 99 -3.32 -5.75 6.11
C HIS A 99 -3.68 -4.86 4.92
N TYR A 100 -2.77 -4.01 4.47
CA TYR A 100 -2.98 -3.29 3.23
C TYR A 100 -1.69 -3.00 2.48
N ASP A 101 -1.81 -2.97 1.16
CA ASP A 101 -0.67 -2.79 0.29
C ASP A 101 -0.30 -1.30 0.23
N VAL A 102 0.97 -0.98 0.50
CA VAL A 102 1.54 0.35 0.29
C VAL A 102 1.83 0.52 -1.18
N SER A 103 1.33 1.62 -1.77
CA SER A 103 1.56 1.90 -3.18
C SER A 103 3.07 2.00 -3.49
N PRO A 104 3.59 1.24 -4.48
CA PRO A 104 4.98 1.33 -4.92
C PRO A 104 5.37 2.72 -5.43
N TRP A 105 4.38 3.50 -5.85
CA TRP A 105 4.55 4.87 -6.37
C TRP A 105 4.56 5.93 -5.27
N SER A 106 4.48 5.54 -3.99
CA SER A 106 4.58 6.49 -2.88
C SER A 106 5.97 7.14 -2.89
N LEU A 107 5.98 8.43 -3.21
CA LEU A 107 7.19 9.17 -3.62
C LEU A 107 8.26 9.27 -2.53
N THR A 108 7.94 9.07 -1.24
CA THR A 108 8.91 9.12 -0.13
C THR A 108 8.53 8.22 1.06
N ARG A 109 9.55 7.75 1.82
CA ARG A 109 9.39 7.04 3.11
C ARG A 109 8.52 7.79 4.11
N TRP A 110 8.69 9.10 4.18
CA TRP A 110 7.92 9.98 5.06
C TRP A 110 6.42 9.96 4.72
N SER A 111 6.07 10.00 3.43
CA SER A 111 4.67 9.93 2.98
C SER A 111 4.01 8.61 3.37
N ILE A 112 4.74 7.49 3.23
CA ILE A 112 4.26 6.16 3.61
C ILE A 112 3.95 6.10 5.11
N ARG A 113 4.91 6.56 5.94
CA ARG A 113 4.75 6.59 7.39
C ARG A 113 3.62 7.53 7.83
N SER A 114 3.56 8.73 7.27
CA SER A 114 2.51 9.70 7.60
C SER A 114 1.11 9.18 7.24
N SER A 115 0.97 8.54 6.08
CA SER A 115 -0.27 7.89 5.66
C SER A 115 -0.67 6.77 6.62
N PHE A 116 0.25 5.86 6.95
CA PHE A 116 0.00 4.77 7.89
C PHE A 116 -0.43 5.25 9.28
N GLN A 117 0.26 6.25 9.82
CA GLN A 117 -0.10 6.87 11.10
C GLN A 117 -1.46 7.55 11.04
N SER A 118 -1.79 8.21 9.94
CA SER A 118 -3.11 8.83 9.72
C SER A 118 -4.23 7.78 9.66
N SER A 119 -3.97 6.63 9.03
CA SER A 119 -4.91 5.51 9.00
C SER A 119 -5.15 4.94 10.39
N ILE A 120 -4.10 4.81 11.22
CA ILE A 120 -4.22 4.37 12.61
C ILE A 120 -5.13 5.31 13.41
N ILE A 121 -4.90 6.63 13.32
CA ILE A 121 -5.69 7.65 14.05
C ILE A 121 -7.17 7.55 13.74
N LYS A 122 -7.53 7.27 12.48
CA LYS A 122 -8.93 7.17 12.05
C LYS A 122 -9.57 5.83 12.36
N MET A 123 -8.80 4.75 12.29
CA MET A 123 -9.34 3.39 12.31
C MET A 123 -9.42 2.83 13.72
N VAL A 124 -8.34 2.94 14.51
CA VAL A 124 -8.25 2.31 15.83
C VAL A 124 -9.37 2.76 16.78
N PRO A 125 -9.64 4.07 16.99
CA PRO A 125 -10.72 4.48 17.88
C PRO A 125 -12.09 3.98 17.41
N VAL A 126 -12.37 4.06 16.10
CA VAL A 126 -13.65 3.62 15.52
C VAL A 126 -13.82 2.10 15.64
N MET A 127 -12.75 1.33 15.46
CA MET A 127 -12.76 -0.12 15.60
C MET A 127 -13.16 -0.54 17.02
N PHE A 128 -12.54 0.06 18.05
CA PHE A 128 -12.85 -0.25 19.44
C PHE A 128 -14.21 0.28 19.90
N GLU A 129 -14.70 1.36 19.29
CA GLU A 129 -16.01 1.95 19.55
C GLU A 129 -17.14 1.08 18.99
N ARG A 130 -16.99 0.57 17.76
CA ARG A 130 -18.07 -0.11 17.01
C ARG A 130 -18.03 -1.63 17.08
N VAL A 131 -16.88 -2.19 17.39
CA VAL A 131 -16.68 -3.63 17.53
C VAL A 131 -16.30 -3.89 18.99
N PRO A 132 -17.29 -3.94 19.91
CA PRO A 132 -17.03 -4.03 21.35
C PRO A 132 -16.33 -5.33 21.77
N GLU A 133 -16.40 -6.38 20.95
CA GLU A 133 -15.72 -7.66 21.19
C GLU A 133 -14.21 -7.60 20.91
N THR A 134 -13.75 -6.60 20.14
CA THR A 134 -12.33 -6.50 19.77
C THR A 134 -11.48 -6.07 20.96
N GLU A 135 -10.51 -6.89 21.33
CA GLU A 135 -9.54 -6.60 22.39
C GLU A 135 -8.20 -6.10 21.82
N ARG A 136 -7.92 -6.45 20.57
CA ARG A 136 -6.66 -6.15 19.88
C ARG A 136 -6.90 -5.76 18.43
N VAL A 137 -6.29 -4.63 18.03
CA VAL A 137 -6.23 -4.17 16.64
C VAL A 137 -4.78 -4.16 16.19
N GLU A 138 -4.50 -4.84 15.10
CA GLU A 138 -3.19 -4.89 14.44
C GLU A 138 -3.31 -4.32 13.04
N LEU A 139 -2.52 -3.29 12.73
CA LEU A 139 -2.44 -2.70 11.39
C LEU A 139 -1.08 -3.03 10.80
N VAL A 140 -1.09 -3.61 9.60
CA VAL A 140 0.09 -3.99 8.83
C VAL A 140 0.02 -3.32 7.46
N ALA A 141 1.05 -2.53 7.16
CA ALA A 141 1.28 -1.98 5.84
C ALA A 141 2.31 -2.85 5.12
N ASP A 142 1.89 -3.53 4.06
CA ASP A 142 2.70 -4.47 3.29
C ASP A 142 3.32 -3.79 2.07
N ASN A 143 4.60 -4.02 1.83
CA ASN A 143 5.24 -3.69 0.56
C ASN A 143 5.03 -4.84 -0.42
N LEU A 144 4.70 -4.48 -1.67
CA LEU A 144 4.63 -5.40 -2.79
C LEU A 144 5.93 -5.41 -3.56
N PHE A 145 6.49 -6.60 -3.76
CA PHE A 145 7.66 -6.81 -4.60
C PHE A 145 7.38 -7.84 -5.67
N ASP A 146 7.73 -7.52 -6.90
CA ASP A 146 7.80 -8.51 -7.98
C ASP A 146 9.11 -9.28 -7.86
N THR A 147 8.99 -10.59 -7.71
CA THR A 147 10.14 -11.49 -7.82
C THR A 147 10.59 -11.61 -9.27
N ILE A 148 11.84 -12.02 -9.48
CA ILE A 148 12.41 -12.28 -10.82
C ILE A 148 11.57 -13.32 -11.61
N GLN A 149 10.81 -14.16 -10.91
CA GLN A 149 9.93 -15.18 -11.48
C GLN A 149 8.51 -14.66 -11.78
N GLY A 150 8.26 -13.35 -11.66
CA GLY A 150 6.96 -12.73 -11.92
C GLY A 150 5.89 -12.99 -10.85
N ARG A 151 6.29 -13.43 -9.64
CA ARG A 151 5.37 -13.58 -8.50
C ARG A 151 5.41 -12.34 -7.63
N VAL A 152 4.24 -11.83 -7.28
CA VAL A 152 4.08 -10.76 -6.27
C VAL A 152 4.27 -11.35 -4.88
N VAL A 153 5.18 -10.78 -4.11
CA VAL A 153 5.41 -11.12 -2.70
C VAL A 153 5.06 -9.93 -1.83
N ARG A 154 4.31 -10.20 -0.76
CA ARG A 154 4.02 -9.25 0.31
C ARG A 154 5.04 -9.37 1.41
N GLN A 155 5.60 -8.25 1.84
CA GLN A 155 6.44 -8.20 3.03
C GLN A 155 5.97 -7.05 3.93
N PRO A 156 5.75 -7.31 5.24
CA PRO A 156 5.42 -6.26 6.19
C PRO A 156 6.48 -5.16 6.15
N ALA A 157 6.01 -3.94 5.96
CA ALA A 157 6.85 -2.76 5.94
C ALA A 157 6.71 -1.97 7.25
N MET A 158 5.49 -1.90 7.77
CA MET A 158 5.19 -1.31 9.08
C MET A 158 4.09 -2.12 9.75
N THR A 159 4.20 -2.27 11.07
CA THR A 159 3.21 -2.97 11.90
C THR A 159 3.01 -2.19 13.18
N VAL A 160 1.75 -2.02 13.58
CA VAL A 160 1.39 -1.41 14.85
C VAL A 160 0.26 -2.21 15.49
N VAL A 161 0.34 -2.37 16.81
CA VAL A 161 -0.64 -3.07 17.63
C VAL A 161 -1.14 -2.17 18.74
N PHE A 162 -2.45 -2.12 18.90
CA PHE A 162 -3.13 -1.54 20.04
C PHE A 162 -4.05 -2.58 20.69
N THR A 163 -3.97 -2.66 22.01
CA THR A 163 -4.97 -3.29 22.86
C THR A 163 -6.03 -2.27 23.27
N ARG A 164 -7.23 -2.74 23.61
CA ARG A 164 -8.32 -1.88 24.09
C ARG A 164 -7.89 -1.01 25.28
N ALA A 165 -7.17 -1.60 26.24
CA ALA A 165 -6.69 -0.92 27.44
C ALA A 165 -5.71 0.23 27.13
N THR A 166 -4.84 0.05 26.15
CA THR A 166 -3.89 1.10 25.73
C THR A 166 -4.57 2.15 24.87
N ALA A 167 -5.41 1.72 23.91
CA ALA A 167 -6.17 2.63 23.06
C ALA A 167 -7.11 3.57 23.85
N ALA A 168 -7.69 3.09 24.96
CA ALA A 168 -8.55 3.90 25.83
C ALA A 168 -7.80 5.08 26.51
N LYS A 169 -6.48 4.99 26.64
CA LYS A 169 -5.64 6.04 27.25
C LYS A 169 -5.15 7.08 26.24
N VAL A 170 -5.31 6.81 24.94
CA VAL A 170 -4.81 7.68 23.87
C VAL A 170 -5.81 8.81 23.61
N PRO A 171 -5.36 10.08 23.62
CA PRO A 171 -6.23 11.20 23.28
C PRO A 171 -6.37 11.35 21.75
N TRP A 172 -7.16 10.45 21.13
CA TRP A 172 -7.28 10.34 19.66
C TRP A 172 -7.67 11.63 18.93
N LYS A 173 -8.34 12.57 19.60
CA LYS A 173 -8.73 13.87 19.01
C LYS A 173 -7.57 14.87 18.89
N THR A 174 -6.51 14.71 19.67
CA THR A 174 -5.38 15.65 19.73
C THR A 174 -4.05 15.02 19.36
N VAL A 175 -4.00 13.69 19.23
CA VAL A 175 -2.79 12.96 18.85
C VAL A 175 -2.35 13.32 17.43
N THR A 176 -1.06 13.53 17.27
CA THR A 176 -0.43 13.79 15.97
C THR A 176 0.28 12.53 15.45
N ASN A 177 0.55 12.47 14.14
CA ASN A 177 1.19 11.32 13.50
C ASN A 177 2.51 10.91 14.21
N SER A 178 3.32 11.86 14.65
CA SER A 178 4.60 11.58 15.33
C SER A 178 4.44 10.87 16.68
N GLN A 179 3.29 11.03 17.35
CA GLN A 179 3.03 10.49 18.68
C GLN A 179 2.43 9.08 18.67
N ILE A 180 1.94 8.60 17.54
CA ILE A 180 1.20 7.33 17.46
C ILE A 180 2.04 6.13 17.87
N ILE A 181 3.31 6.12 17.49
CA ILE A 181 4.19 4.96 17.64
C ILE A 181 4.61 4.76 19.09
N PRO A 182 5.03 5.81 19.83
CA PRO A 182 5.27 5.72 21.27
C PRO A 182 4.05 5.30 22.10
N LEU A 183 2.84 5.52 21.58
CA LEU A 183 1.58 5.20 22.28
C LEU A 183 1.08 3.77 22.02
N ALA A 184 1.67 3.07 21.05
CA ALA A 184 1.28 1.71 20.69
C ALA A 184 1.89 0.68 21.66
N ASP A 185 1.19 -0.44 21.86
CA ASP A 185 1.73 -1.57 22.65
C ASP A 185 2.92 -2.21 21.94
N LYS A 186 2.86 -2.26 20.62
CA LYS A 186 3.96 -2.73 19.77
C LYS A 186 3.97 -1.94 18.48
N ALA A 187 5.16 -1.56 18.04
CA ALA A 187 5.37 -0.99 16.73
C ALA A 187 6.66 -1.56 16.12
N TRP A 188 6.61 -1.84 14.82
CA TRP A 188 7.76 -2.29 14.04
C TRP A 188 7.74 -1.62 12.68
N VAL A 189 8.92 -1.23 12.19
CA VAL A 189 9.09 -0.64 10.85
C VAL A 189 10.35 -1.22 10.25
N THR A 190 10.26 -1.64 8.99
CA THR A 190 11.37 -2.20 8.25
C THR A 190 12.51 -1.19 8.10
N PRO A 191 13.79 -1.61 8.21
CA PRO A 191 14.95 -0.73 8.00
C PRO A 191 14.93 0.00 6.65
N THR A 192 14.32 -0.61 5.63
CA THR A 192 14.19 -0.04 4.28
C THR A 192 13.28 1.20 4.24
N ILE A 193 12.37 1.34 5.21
CA ILE A 193 11.55 2.54 5.43
C ILE A 193 12.19 3.43 6.49
N GLY A 194 12.89 2.86 7.48
CA GLY A 194 13.81 3.53 8.38
C GLY A 194 13.17 4.51 9.38
N TRP A 195 13.81 4.64 10.55
CA TRP A 195 13.65 5.77 11.47
C TRP A 195 14.93 6.59 11.38
N GLN A 196 14.93 7.66 10.60
CA GLN A 196 15.92 8.73 10.71
C GLN A 196 15.16 10.04 10.87
#